data_AF-S4P1I2-F1
#
_entry.id   AF-S4P1I2-F1
#
_cell.length_a   1.000
_cell.length_b   1.000
_cell.length_c   1.000
_cell.angle_alpha   90.00
_cell.angle_beta   90.00
_cell.angle_gamma   90.00
#
_symmetry.space_group_name_H-M   'P 1'
#
loop_
_entity.id
_entity.type
_entity.pdbx_description
1 polymer ?
#
loop_
_entity_poly.entity_id
_entity_poly.type
_entity_poly.pdbx_seq_one_letter_code
_entity_poly.pdbx_strand_id
1 'polypeptide(L)' 'MSGADVKRWRLANHDIQVKRTFDDKPGLRPIPNPVLTFEQAFQHYPDILEEIYKQDFKQPSPIQSQAWPILLRGDDMIGI' A
#
# COMPACT_ATOMS: atom_id res chain seq x y z
N MET A 1 -0.97 5.95 -10.97
CA MET A 1 -1.10 7.28 -10.31
C MET A 1 0.19 8.04 -10.50
N SER A 2 0.12 9.35 -10.77
CA SER A 2 1.34 10.19 -10.80
C SER A 2 1.85 10.44 -9.37
N GLY A 3 3.12 10.87 -9.24
CA GLY A 3 3.67 11.20 -7.92
C GLY A 3 2.92 12.33 -7.19
N ALA A 4 2.38 13.30 -7.94
CA ALA A 4 1.56 14.37 -7.38
C ALA A 4 0.22 13.84 -6.85
N ASP A 5 -0.42 12.93 -7.57
CA ASP A 5 -1.68 12.31 -7.15
C ASP A 5 -1.47 11.47 -5.88
N VAL A 6 -0.37 10.71 -5.84
CA VAL A 6 -0.02 9.89 -4.66
C VAL A 6 0.20 10.77 -3.44
N LYS A 7 0.92 11.88 -3.56
CA LYS A 7 1.14 12.81 -2.45
C LYS A 7 -0.17 13.40 -1.94
N ARG A 8 -1.06 13.85 -2.84
CA ARG A 8 -2.38 14.37 -2.46
C ARG A 8 -3.23 13.30 -1.78
N TRP A 9 -3.22 12.08 -2.32
CA TRP A 9 -4.00 10.98 -1.76
C TRP A 9 -3.51 10.59 -0.37
N ARG A 10 -2.20 10.49 -0.15
CA ARG A 10 -1.61 10.21 1.17
C ARG A 10 -1.98 11.28 2.21
N LEU A 11 -1.89 12.56 1.84
CA LEU A 11 -2.31 13.67 2.71
C LEU A 11 -3.79 13.56 3.09
N ALA A 12 -4.65 13.29 2.11
CA ALA A 12 -6.09 13.15 2.33
C ALA A 12 -6.47 11.91 3.15
N ASN A 13 -5.68 10.84 3.10
CA ASN A 13 -5.93 9.59 3.80
C ASN A 13 -5.10 9.49 5.07
N HIS A 14 -5.37 10.38 6.03
CA HIS A 14 -4.74 10.40 7.36
C HIS A 14 -3.24 10.75 7.34
N ASP A 15 -2.82 11.58 6.38
CA ASP A 15 -1.43 12.03 6.24
C ASP A 15 -0.39 10.90 6.26
N ILE A 16 -0.59 9.87 5.43
CA ILE A 16 0.34 8.74 5.34
C ILE A 16 1.74 9.24 4.96
N GLN A 17 2.68 9.10 5.89
CA GLN A 17 4.10 9.33 5.67
C GLN A 17 4.80 7.99 5.42
N VAL A 18 5.71 7.94 4.45
CA VAL A 18 6.48 6.73 4.13
C VAL A 18 7.92 7.09 3.81
N LYS A 19 8.87 6.44 4.49
CA LYS A 19 10.32 6.66 4.34
C LYS A 19 11.05 5.33 4.38
N ARG A 20 12.20 5.24 3.71
CA ARG A 20 13.16 4.14 3.91
C ARG A 20 14.04 4.43 5.13
N THR A 21 14.31 3.41 5.93
CA THR A 21 15.21 3.49 7.09
C THR A 21 16.65 3.82 6.67
N PHE A 22 17.10 3.27 5.54
CA PHE A 22 18.41 3.53 4.93
C PHE A 22 18.20 4.12 3.53
N ASP A 23 18.10 5.44 3.44
CA ASP A 23 17.83 6.19 2.21
C ASP A 23 19.09 6.59 1.43
N ASP A 24 20.27 6.34 2.00
CA ASP A 24 21.60 6.61 1.45
C ASP A 24 22.17 5.48 0.57
N LYS A 25 21.58 4.27 0.65
CA LYS A 25 22.07 3.12 -0.11
C LYS A 25 21.88 3.30 -1.62
N PRO A 26 22.85 2.93 -2.46
CA PRO A 26 22.68 2.93 -3.90
C PRO A 26 21.71 1.81 -4.34
N GLY A 27 21.02 2.02 -5.46
CA GLY A 27 20.16 0.99 -6.07
C GLY A 27 18.80 0.78 -5.39
N LEU A 28 18.35 1.72 -4.56
CA LEU A 28 17.05 1.63 -3.90
C LEU A 28 15.92 1.69 -4.93
N ARG A 29 15.05 0.67 -4.90
CA ARG A 29 13.80 0.68 -5.68
C ARG A 29 12.88 1.81 -5.19
N PRO A 30 12.08 2.43 -6.07
CA PRO A 30 11.05 3.37 -5.63
C PRO A 30 10.11 2.76 -4.59
N ILE A 31 9.63 3.56 -3.64
CA ILE A 31 8.58 3.14 -2.71
C ILE A 31 7.30 2.93 -3.55
N PRO A 32 6.62 1.78 -3.43
CA PRO A 32 5.41 1.52 -4.18
C PRO A 32 4.32 2.55 -3.90
N ASN A 33 3.52 2.83 -4.92
CA ASN A 33 2.30 3.60 -4.76
C ASN A 33 1.28 2.82 -3.90
N PRO A 34 0.42 3.51 -3.15
CA PRO A 34 -0.63 2.85 -2.40
C PRO A 34 -1.63 2.18 -3.36
N VAL A 35 -2.19 1.05 -2.91
CA VAL A 35 -3.35 0.43 -3.55
C VAL A 35 -4.64 1.06 -3.04
N LEU A 36 -5.60 1.25 -3.95
CA LEU A 36 -6.88 1.88 -3.67
C LEU A 36 -8.03 0.88 -3.56
N THR A 37 -7.85 -0.34 -4.07
CA THR A 37 -8.82 -1.42 -4.00
C THR A 37 -8.15 -2.73 -3.60
N PHE A 38 -8.93 -3.70 -3.12
CA PHE A 38 -8.37 -5.01 -2.73
C PHE A 38 -7.83 -5.78 -3.94
N GLU A 39 -8.45 -5.66 -5.10
CA GLU A 39 -8.00 -6.30 -6.35
C GLU A 39 -6.61 -5.85 -6.76
N GLN A 40 -6.27 -4.58 -6.55
CA GLN A 40 -4.93 -4.07 -6.88
C GLN A 40 -3.83 -4.79 -6.08
N ALA A 41 -4.13 -5.30 -4.88
CA ALA A 41 -3.21 -6.11 -4.09
C ALA A 41 -3.38 -7.62 -4.33
N PHE A 42 -4.62 -8.10 -4.44
CA PHE A 42 -4.97 -9.53 -4.33
C PHE A 42 -5.70 -10.11 -5.53
N GLN A 43 -5.64 -9.50 -6.73
CA GLN A 43 -6.28 -10.04 -7.95
C GLN A 43 -5.93 -11.51 -8.25
N HIS A 44 -4.76 -11.98 -7.82
CA HIS A 44 -4.30 -13.37 -8.03
C HIS A 44 -4.74 -14.33 -6.90
N TYR A 45 -5.44 -13.84 -5.89
CA TYR A 45 -5.88 -14.57 -4.69
C TYR A 45 -7.38 -14.35 -4.46
N PRO A 46 -8.24 -14.95 -5.31
CA PRO A 46 -9.69 -14.73 -5.27
C PRO A 46 -10.34 -15.18 -3.95
N ASP A 47 -9.77 -16.18 -3.29
CA ASP A 47 -10.15 -16.66 -1.97
C ASP A 47 -9.98 -15.59 -0.88
N ILE A 48 -8.89 -14.82 -0.93
CA ILE A 48 -8.69 -13.68 -0.02
C ILE A 48 -9.73 -12.60 -0.28
N LEU A 49 -10.01 -12.27 -1.54
CA LEU A 49 -11.01 -11.26 -1.91
C LEU A 49 -12.41 -11.66 -1.44
N GLU A 50 -12.77 -12.94 -1.60
CA GLU A 50 -14.05 -13.47 -1.13
C GLU A 50 -14.21 -13.27 0.39
N GLU A 51 -13.17 -13.59 1.17
CA GLU A 51 -13.23 -13.42 2.62
C GLU A 51 -13.29 -11.95 3.05
N ILE A 52 -12.54 -11.07 2.40
CA ILE A 52 -12.61 -9.62 2.64
C ILE A 52 -14.04 -9.09 2.43
N TYR A 53 -14.69 -9.52 1.34
CA TYR A 53 -16.04 -9.05 1.01
C TYR A 53 -17.14 -9.66 1.87
N LYS A 54 -16.94 -10.88 2.41
CA LYS A 54 -17.84 -11.45 3.44
C LYS A 54 -17.90 -10.61 4.71
N GLN A 55 -16.83 -9.86 5.00
CA GLN A 55 -16.74 -8.97 6.16
C GLN A 55 -17.24 -7.54 5.87
N ASP A 56 -17.88 -7.30 4.71
CA ASP A 56 -18.39 -6.00 4.26
C ASP A 56 -17.32 -4.89 4.14
N PHE A 57 -16.05 -5.26 4.00
CA PHE A 57 -14.99 -4.28 3.74
C PHE A 57 -15.10 -3.76 2.31
N LYS A 58 -15.18 -2.43 2.16
CA LYS A 58 -15.36 -1.76 0.86
C LYS A 58 -14.04 -1.32 0.22
N GLN A 59 -13.05 -1.01 1.04
CA GLN A 59 -11.76 -0.51 0.59
C GLN A 59 -10.68 -0.80 1.65
N PRO A 60 -9.41 -0.92 1.25
CA PRO A 60 -8.30 -1.00 2.19
C PRO A 60 -8.29 0.19 3.15
N SER A 61 -7.88 -0.07 4.39
CA SER A 61 -7.55 0.98 5.34
C SER A 61 -6.29 1.75 4.89
N PRO A 62 -6.07 2.98 5.39
CA PRO A 62 -4.90 3.79 5.02
C PRO A 62 -3.56 3.04 5.14
N ILE A 63 -3.37 2.28 6.23
CA ILE A 63 -2.15 1.49 6.44
C ILE A 63 -2.08 0.30 5.48
N GLN A 64 -3.20 -0.40 5.23
CA GLN A 64 -3.26 -1.53 4.28
C GLN A 64 -2.92 -1.09 2.85
N SER A 65 -3.48 0.05 2.42
CA SER A 65 -3.23 0.66 1.12
C SER A 65 -1.74 0.85 0.85
N GLN A 66 -0.98 1.31 1.85
CA GLN A 66 0.45 1.54 1.69
C GLN A 66 1.30 0.28 1.97
N ALA A 67 0.85 -0.58 2.88
CA ALA A 67 1.61 -1.74 3.35
C ALA A 67 1.62 -2.90 2.35
N TRP A 68 0.48 -3.29 1.81
CA TRP A 68 0.40 -4.45 0.90
C TRP A 68 1.33 -4.39 -0.30
N PRO A 69 1.43 -3.29 -1.07
CA PRO A 69 2.36 -3.27 -2.20
C PRO A 69 3.84 -3.28 -1.78
N ILE A 70 4.16 -2.95 -0.52
CA ILE A 70 5.52 -3.08 0.05
C ILE A 70 5.78 -4.54 0.45
N LEU A 71 4.88 -5.12 1.25
CA LEU A 71 5.01 -6.48 1.78
C LEU A 71 4.94 -7.55 0.68
N LEU A 72 4.03 -7.41 -0.29
CA LEU A 72 3.90 -8.33 -1.42
C LEU A 72 5.10 -8.28 -2.37
N ARG A 73 5.93 -7.22 -2.29
CA ARG A 73 7.22 -7.12 -3.00
C ARG A 73 8.37 -7.82 -2.25
N GLY A 74 8.12 -8.31 -1.03
CA GLY A 74 9.11 -8.92 -0.15
C GLY A 74 10.00 -7.91 0.58
N ASP A 75 9.59 -6.64 0.68
CA ASP A 75 10.32 -5.65 1.48
C ASP A 75 9.83 -5.66 2.94
N ASP A 76 10.76 -5.50 3.87
CA ASP A 76 10.43 -5.28 5.28
C ASP A 76 9.76 -3.92 5.49
N MET A 77 8.76 -3.88 6.36
CA MET A 77 8.00 -2.67 6.69
C MET A 77 7.74 -2.58 8.19
N ILE A 78 7.86 -1.37 8.74
CA ILE A 78 7.39 -1.01 10.08
C ILE A 78 6.21 -0.06 9.90
N GLY A 79 5.05 -0.39 10.49
CA GLY A 79 3.86 0.46 10.52
C GLY A 79 3.57 0.92 11.94
N ILE A 80 3.30 2.22 12.11
CA ILE A 80 2.98 2.88 13.39
C ILE A 80 1.72 3.73 13.16
#